data_AF-A0A8G2BUW2-F1
#
_entry.id   AF-A0A8G2BUW2-F1
#
_cell.length_a   1.000
_cell.length_b   1.000
_cell.length_c   1.000
_cell.angle_alpha   90.00
_cell.angle_beta   90.00
_cell.angle_gamma   90.00
#
_symmetry.space_group_name_H-M   'P 1'
#
loop_
_entity.id
_entity.type
_entity.pdbx_description
1 polymer ?
#
loop_
_entity_poly.entity_id
_entity_poly.type
_entity_poly.pdbx_seq_one_letter_code
_entity_poly.pdbx_strand_id
1 'polypeptide(L)'
;DVPYAGTATANLSSGSFDGVVSVSLYRTLAKVTVVNQTFSIPYSSQGGGNIPRTGIQLVNAGKKCFGTKNNYDGTGSNTNTAGVENSTSVNANTVTWYVGENVQSGYSATNATERNRLKAPDAARVTLTGSKTLATDDAYTCHFDVFMGKSSDVSDFSLRRHTNYTLTVNINNSLEFIRNYVTNSSGNLYYKNDDPRIWHSVASVWVSVNQPLANTYKTWIGSDLTNYPPFNYDGGASSGTGSDYMGVSSTATVNTPYSFEVEKTERGSASTHRSATDYCNGLGTGWRVPTFIELKGMYQNKAALEATSGFAAFLISYTYWSSSVYNGSAGIRCGLGFNYGNYDYYYTSTGNGYVRCVRDI
;
A
#
# COMPACT_ATOMS: atom_id res chain seq x y z
N ASP A 1 5.20 -9.23 30.58
CA ASP A 1 4.27 -10.32 30.22
C ASP A 1 2.93 -9.80 29.78
N VAL A 2 2.27 -10.50 28.83
CA VAL A 2 0.91 -10.17 28.40
C VAL A 2 -0.06 -11.05 29.20
N PRO A 3 -1.01 -10.49 29.95
CA PRO A 3 -1.91 -11.28 30.76
C PRO A 3 -2.92 -12.06 29.90
N TYR A 4 -3.32 -13.21 30.44
CA TYR A 4 -4.31 -14.11 29.85
C TYR A 4 -5.52 -14.21 30.77
N ALA A 5 -6.70 -14.42 30.19
CA ALA A 5 -7.93 -14.71 30.91
C ALA A 5 -8.70 -15.82 30.20
N GLY A 6 -9.45 -16.60 30.96
CA GLY A 6 -10.30 -17.69 30.47
C GLY A 6 -11.28 -18.11 31.53
N THR A 7 -12.38 -18.74 31.13
CA THR A 7 -13.40 -19.28 32.02
C THR A 7 -13.81 -20.67 31.56
N ALA A 8 -14.24 -21.50 32.50
CA ALA A 8 -14.85 -22.79 32.23
C ALA A 8 -16.00 -23.01 33.19
N THR A 9 -17.04 -23.72 32.74
CA THR A 9 -18.18 -24.10 33.57
C THR A 9 -18.03 -25.55 33.99
N ALA A 10 -18.02 -25.80 35.29
CA ALA A 10 -18.09 -27.15 35.86
C ALA A 10 -19.51 -27.39 36.36
N ASN A 11 -20.18 -28.39 35.78
CA ASN A 11 -21.52 -28.79 36.23
C ASN A 11 -21.38 -29.91 37.26
N LEU A 12 -21.78 -29.63 38.50
CA LEU A 12 -21.78 -30.60 39.59
C LEU A 12 -23.20 -31.20 39.72
N SER A 13 -23.39 -32.45 39.29
CA SER A 13 -24.57 -33.24 39.69
C SER A 13 -24.30 -33.90 41.04
N SER A 14 -25.33 -34.17 41.84
CA SER A 14 -25.25 -34.72 43.21
C SER A 14 -24.52 -36.07 43.32
N GLY A 15 -23.19 -36.04 43.25
CA GLY A 15 -22.24 -37.15 43.22
C GLY A 15 -20.82 -36.61 42.98
N SER A 16 -19.80 -37.49 43.05
CA SER A 16 -18.40 -37.13 42.77
C SER A 16 -18.24 -36.65 41.31
N PHE A 17 -17.51 -35.55 41.09
CA PHE A 17 -17.15 -35.06 39.76
C PHE A 17 -15.80 -35.66 39.33
N ASP A 18 -15.84 -36.65 38.45
CA ASP A 18 -14.65 -37.29 37.84
C ASP A 18 -14.32 -36.73 36.42
N GLY A 19 -14.84 -35.56 36.07
CA GLY A 19 -14.61 -34.93 34.77
C GLY A 19 -13.31 -34.09 34.71
N VAL A 20 -12.79 -33.85 33.51
CA VAL A 20 -11.70 -32.89 33.27
C VAL A 20 -12.29 -31.54 32.87
N VAL A 21 -12.08 -30.50 33.68
CA VAL A 21 -12.42 -29.11 33.32
C VAL A 21 -11.27 -28.50 32.54
N SER A 22 -11.51 -28.13 31.28
CA SER A 22 -10.53 -27.45 30.45
C SER A 22 -10.86 -25.96 30.37
N VAL A 23 -9.86 -25.09 30.58
CA VAL A 23 -9.99 -23.63 30.46
C VAL A 23 -9.17 -23.15 29.26
N SER A 24 -9.83 -22.59 28.25
CA SER A 24 -9.14 -21.90 27.16
C SER A 24 -8.70 -20.51 27.62
N LEU A 25 -7.40 -20.23 27.50
CA LEU A 25 -6.81 -18.94 27.87
C LEU A 25 -6.61 -18.06 26.65
N TYR A 26 -7.15 -16.84 26.70
CA TYR A 26 -7.01 -15.82 25.67
C TYR A 26 -6.24 -14.62 26.20
N ARG A 27 -5.44 -13.98 25.34
CA ARG A 27 -4.73 -12.75 25.70
C ARG A 27 -5.73 -11.62 25.90
N THR A 28 -5.60 -10.88 27.00
CA THR A 28 -6.52 -9.76 27.28
C THR A 28 -6.20 -8.50 26.48
N LEU A 29 -5.03 -8.46 25.82
CA LEU A 29 -4.57 -7.35 24.99
C LEU A 29 -4.41 -7.77 23.51
N ALA A 30 -4.49 -6.78 22.63
CA ALA A 30 -4.03 -6.86 21.25
C ALA A 30 -2.53 -6.57 21.18
N LYS A 31 -1.84 -7.15 20.20
CA LYS A 31 -0.48 -6.74 19.82
C LYS A 31 -0.55 -5.97 18.52
N VAL A 32 -0.05 -4.73 18.50
CA VAL A 32 0.06 -3.93 17.28
C VAL A 32 1.53 -3.74 16.99
N THR A 33 2.00 -4.21 15.84
CA THR A 33 3.36 -3.99 15.36
C THR A 33 3.31 -3.17 14.07
N VAL A 34 4.00 -2.05 14.07
CA VAL A 34 4.19 -1.20 12.90
C VAL A 34 5.62 -1.34 12.43
N VAL A 35 5.80 -1.63 11.14
CA VAL A 35 7.08 -1.68 10.45
C VAL A 35 7.06 -0.58 9.39
N ASN A 36 7.80 0.51 9.64
CA ASN A 36 8.03 1.52 8.63
C ASN A 36 9.22 1.09 7.77
N GLN A 37 8.90 0.56 6.58
CA GLN A 37 9.91 0.09 5.62
C GLN A 37 10.56 1.27 4.90
N THR A 38 9.75 2.19 4.37
CA THR A 38 10.22 3.38 3.68
C THR A 38 9.50 4.62 4.20
N PHE A 39 10.26 5.67 4.52
CA PHE A 39 9.72 7.01 4.73
C PHE A 39 10.62 8.02 4.04
N SER A 40 10.20 8.40 2.85
CA SER A 40 10.88 9.37 2.00
C SER A 40 9.82 10.23 1.33
N ILE A 41 9.80 11.51 1.65
CA ILE A 41 8.97 12.49 0.98
C ILE A 41 9.93 13.44 0.27
N PRO A 42 10.36 13.09 -0.96
CA PRO A 42 11.25 13.94 -1.72
C PRO A 42 10.54 15.23 -2.09
N TYR A 43 11.28 16.32 -2.14
CA TYR A 43 10.81 17.57 -2.67
C TYR A 43 11.92 18.23 -3.51
N SER A 44 11.51 19.01 -4.48
CA SER A 44 12.36 19.73 -5.43
C SER A 44 12.28 21.24 -5.23
N SER A 45 11.20 21.75 -4.64
CA SER A 45 11.08 23.16 -4.27
C SER A 45 12.18 23.59 -3.27
N GLN A 46 12.66 24.83 -3.35
CA GLN A 46 13.56 25.43 -2.35
C GLN A 46 14.86 24.66 -2.09
N GLY A 47 15.59 24.31 -3.16
CA GLY A 47 16.88 23.62 -3.06
C GLY A 47 16.78 22.10 -2.92
N GLY A 48 15.56 21.58 -2.82
CA GLY A 48 15.27 20.15 -2.80
C GLY A 48 15.70 19.44 -1.51
N GLY A 49 15.31 18.17 -1.41
CA GLY A 49 15.69 17.32 -0.29
C GLY A 49 14.61 16.29 0.04
N ASN A 50 14.64 15.83 1.29
CA ASN A 50 13.68 14.86 1.81
C ASN A 50 13.09 15.37 3.13
N ILE A 51 11.79 15.13 3.36
CA ILE A 51 11.16 15.32 4.68
C ILE A 51 11.26 13.99 5.44
N PRO A 52 11.98 13.96 6.58
CA PRO A 52 12.14 12.75 7.37
C PRO A 52 10.89 12.45 8.20
N ARG A 53 10.78 11.19 8.65
CA ARG A 53 9.84 10.82 9.71
C ARG A 53 10.32 11.40 11.03
N THR A 54 9.39 11.98 11.76
CA THR A 54 9.62 12.54 13.09
C THR A 54 8.82 11.82 14.17
N GLY A 55 7.80 11.03 13.81
CA GLY A 55 7.03 10.26 14.79
C GLY A 55 6.20 9.13 14.22
N ILE A 56 5.88 8.18 15.09
CA ILE A 56 4.82 7.18 14.92
C ILE A 56 4.05 7.13 16.24
N GLN A 57 2.74 7.22 16.16
CA GLN A 57 1.85 7.16 17.30
C GLN A 57 0.70 6.20 17.02
N LEU A 58 0.33 5.40 18.01
CA LEU A 58 -0.94 4.67 18.02
C LEU A 58 -1.99 5.54 18.72
N VAL A 59 -3.06 5.87 18.03
CA VAL A 59 -4.12 6.79 18.46
C VAL A 59 -5.40 6.00 18.67
N ASN A 60 -6.18 6.39 19.67
CA ASN A 60 -7.46 5.78 20.02
C ASN A 60 -7.38 4.25 20.29
N ALA A 61 -6.28 3.75 20.85
CA ALA A 61 -6.23 2.36 21.28
C ALA A 61 -7.07 2.18 22.55
N GLY A 62 -7.67 1.02 22.78
CA GLY A 62 -8.36 0.77 24.03
C GLY A 62 -7.39 0.80 25.21
N LYS A 63 -7.80 1.40 26.35
CA LYS A 63 -7.02 1.27 27.59
C LYS A 63 -6.83 -0.19 27.96
N LYS A 64 -5.64 -0.50 28.49
CA LYS A 64 -5.35 -1.85 28.99
C LYS A 64 -6.34 -2.22 30.10
N CYS A 65 -7.07 -3.30 29.88
CA CYS A 65 -7.95 -3.88 30.89
C CYS A 65 -7.45 -5.28 31.26
N PHE A 66 -7.37 -5.53 32.56
CA PHE A 66 -6.88 -6.77 33.14
C PHE A 66 -8.00 -7.35 34.01
N GLY A 67 -8.95 -8.03 33.37
CA GLY A 67 -10.12 -8.62 34.05
C GLY A 67 -11.20 -9.09 33.07
N THR A 68 -11.93 -10.14 33.47
CA THR A 68 -13.07 -10.73 32.74
C THR A 68 -14.29 -9.83 32.84
N LYS A 69 -14.32 -8.70 32.11
CA LYS A 69 -15.57 -7.94 32.02
C LYS A 69 -16.64 -8.71 31.24
N ASN A 70 -16.25 -9.68 30.40
CA ASN A 70 -17.12 -10.62 29.68
C ASN A 70 -16.30 -11.88 29.35
N ASN A 71 -16.93 -13.06 29.37
CA ASN A 71 -16.35 -14.32 28.87
C ASN A 71 -15.89 -14.11 27.42
N TYR A 72 -14.59 -13.87 27.21
CA TYR A 72 -14.07 -13.69 25.85
C TYR A 72 -13.90 -15.06 25.22
N ASP A 73 -14.80 -15.41 24.31
CA ASP A 73 -14.79 -16.63 23.50
C ASP A 73 -14.18 -16.41 22.10
N GLY A 74 -13.61 -15.23 21.85
CA GLY A 74 -13.11 -14.82 20.53
C GLY A 74 -14.10 -13.99 19.69
N THR A 75 -15.33 -13.76 20.16
CA THR A 75 -16.40 -13.08 19.38
C THR A 75 -16.90 -11.76 19.97
N GLY A 76 -16.34 -11.31 21.11
CA GLY A 76 -16.87 -10.21 21.92
C GLY A 76 -17.24 -8.93 21.16
N SER A 77 -18.43 -8.40 21.46
CA SER A 77 -19.05 -7.22 20.83
C SER A 77 -18.86 -5.92 21.64
N ASN A 78 -17.83 -5.83 22.48
CA ASN A 78 -17.72 -4.72 23.44
C ASN A 78 -17.17 -3.45 22.77
N THR A 79 -18.06 -2.54 22.41
CA THR A 79 -17.72 -1.13 22.17
C THR A 79 -17.24 -0.53 23.48
N ASN A 80 -15.95 -0.22 23.58
CA ASN A 80 -15.37 0.33 24.79
C ASN A 80 -15.71 1.83 24.88
N THR A 81 -16.80 2.17 25.57
CA THR A 81 -17.19 3.58 25.78
C THR A 81 -16.36 4.25 26.89
N ALA A 82 -15.52 3.50 27.62
CA ALA A 82 -14.74 3.99 28.76
C ALA A 82 -13.23 3.84 28.52
N GLY A 83 -12.66 4.81 27.79
CA GLY A 83 -11.23 5.10 27.79
C GLY A 83 -10.46 4.50 26.63
N VAL A 84 -10.29 5.29 25.58
CA VAL A 84 -9.19 5.12 24.64
C VAL A 84 -7.95 5.86 25.14
N GLU A 85 -6.77 5.49 24.66
CA GLU A 85 -5.50 6.13 24.95
C GLU A 85 -4.65 6.28 23.68
N ASN A 86 -3.81 7.31 23.67
CA ASN A 86 -2.81 7.53 22.64
C ASN A 86 -1.46 7.09 23.20
N SER A 87 -0.65 6.42 22.38
CA SER A 87 0.72 6.14 22.74
C SER A 87 1.54 7.43 22.78
N THR A 88 2.71 7.39 23.40
CA THR A 88 3.75 8.37 23.09
C THR A 88 4.15 8.25 21.62
N SER A 89 4.48 9.38 21.01
CA SER A 89 5.06 9.40 19.66
C SER A 89 6.51 8.94 19.74
N VAL A 90 6.91 8.03 18.84
CA VAL A 90 8.27 7.49 18.79
C VAL A 90 8.83 7.50 17.38
N ASN A 91 10.12 7.81 17.25
CA ASN A 91 10.81 7.81 15.96
C ASN A 91 11.61 6.52 15.73
N ALA A 92 10.95 5.35 15.62
CA ALA A 92 11.60 4.07 15.31
C ALA A 92 11.07 3.40 14.03
N ASN A 93 11.94 2.63 13.34
CA ASN A 93 11.56 1.87 12.13
C ASN A 93 10.59 0.73 12.43
N THR A 94 10.58 0.23 13.66
CA THR A 94 9.60 -0.75 14.13
C THR A 94 9.13 -0.36 15.51
N VAL A 95 7.82 -0.36 15.71
CA VAL A 95 7.19 -0.07 17.00
C VAL A 95 6.20 -1.17 17.32
N THR A 96 6.18 -1.62 18.58
CA THR A 96 5.22 -2.62 19.05
C THR A 96 4.51 -2.10 20.30
N TRP A 97 3.18 -2.17 20.29
CA TRP A 97 2.34 -1.88 21.44
C TRP A 97 1.52 -3.11 21.84
N TYR A 98 1.26 -3.21 23.14
CA TYR A 98 0.25 -4.11 23.70
C TYR A 98 -0.84 -3.24 24.29
N VAL A 99 -2.06 -3.34 23.76
CA VAL A 99 -3.14 -2.39 24.03
C VAL A 99 -4.47 -3.09 24.24
N GLY A 100 -5.39 -2.40 24.89
CA GLY A 100 -6.75 -2.87 25.04
C GLY A 100 -7.54 -2.80 23.74
N GLU A 101 -8.73 -3.36 23.80
CA GLU A 101 -9.69 -3.44 22.71
C GLU A 101 -10.39 -2.10 22.46
N ASN A 102 -10.55 -1.76 21.17
CA ASN A 102 -11.40 -0.70 20.68
C ASN A 102 -12.24 -1.25 19.51
N VAL A 103 -13.45 -1.75 19.80
CA VAL A 103 -14.38 -2.27 18.79
C VAL A 103 -15.19 -1.12 18.18
N GLN A 104 -15.28 -1.10 16.86
CA GLN A 104 -15.95 -0.05 16.10
C GLN A 104 -17.05 -0.64 15.21
N SER A 105 -18.09 0.15 14.97
CA SER A 105 -19.23 -0.22 14.14
C SER A 105 -19.80 1.01 13.44
N GLY A 106 -20.60 0.83 12.39
CA GLY A 106 -21.23 1.94 11.66
C GLY A 106 -20.37 2.59 10.58
N TYR A 107 -19.20 2.02 10.29
CA TYR A 107 -18.38 2.39 9.14
C TYR A 107 -18.47 1.31 8.06
N SER A 108 -18.50 1.73 6.80
CA SER A 108 -18.46 0.83 5.65
C SER A 108 -17.51 1.37 4.60
N ALA A 109 -16.60 0.52 4.15
CA ALA A 109 -15.66 0.81 3.09
C ALA A 109 -15.65 -0.34 2.08
N THR A 110 -15.48 -0.02 0.81
CA THR A 110 -15.36 -0.98 -0.29
C THR A 110 -13.92 -1.40 -0.55
N ASN A 111 -12.96 -0.57 -0.12
CA ASN A 111 -11.54 -0.84 -0.17
C ASN A 111 -10.82 -0.08 0.96
N ALA A 112 -9.53 -0.35 1.13
CA ALA A 112 -8.77 0.24 2.21
C ALA A 112 -8.37 1.72 1.98
N THR A 113 -8.35 2.20 0.73
CA THR A 113 -8.20 3.63 0.45
C THR A 113 -9.40 4.39 1.00
N GLU A 114 -10.61 3.91 0.71
CA GLU A 114 -11.86 4.45 1.24
C GLU A 114 -11.91 4.36 2.77
N ARG A 115 -11.49 3.23 3.34
CA ARG A 115 -11.40 3.06 4.80
C ARG A 115 -10.65 4.20 5.49
N ASN A 116 -9.53 4.64 4.92
CA ASN A 116 -8.80 5.78 5.45
C ASN A 116 -9.45 7.11 5.16
N ARG A 117 -10.08 7.25 4.00
CA ARG A 117 -10.83 8.45 3.65
C ARG A 117 -12.01 8.71 4.61
N LEU A 118 -12.63 7.68 5.18
CA LEU A 118 -13.78 7.82 6.10
C LEU A 118 -13.45 8.56 7.41
N LYS A 119 -12.16 8.68 7.77
CA LYS A 119 -11.72 9.35 9.00
C LYS A 119 -12.46 8.91 10.27
N ALA A 120 -12.76 7.63 10.41
CA ALA A 120 -13.52 7.05 11.53
C ALA A 120 -13.00 7.60 12.88
N PRO A 121 -13.67 8.61 13.50
CA PRO A 121 -13.04 9.46 14.51
C PRO A 121 -12.67 8.70 15.77
N ASP A 122 -13.45 7.68 16.10
CA ASP A 122 -13.31 6.88 17.32
C ASP A 122 -12.47 5.62 17.09
N ALA A 123 -12.17 5.29 15.83
CA ALA A 123 -11.39 4.11 15.49
C ALA A 123 -9.91 4.27 15.83
N ALA A 124 -9.32 3.15 16.27
CA ALA A 124 -7.89 3.06 16.48
C ALA A 124 -7.15 3.27 15.16
N ARG A 125 -6.06 4.04 15.18
CA ARG A 125 -5.23 4.28 13.99
C ARG A 125 -3.77 4.47 14.35
N VAL A 126 -2.89 4.17 13.40
CA VAL A 126 -1.48 4.53 13.46
C VAL A 126 -1.28 5.82 12.69
N THR A 127 -0.70 6.83 13.33
CA THR A 127 -0.31 8.09 12.73
C THR A 127 1.20 8.13 12.56
N LEU A 128 1.70 8.30 11.33
CA LEU A 128 3.10 8.57 11.05
C LEU A 128 3.27 10.06 10.77
N THR A 129 4.19 10.72 11.45
CA THR A 129 4.44 12.15 11.27
C THR A 129 5.75 12.33 10.53
N GLY A 130 5.73 13.16 9.48
CA GLY A 130 6.93 13.70 8.85
C GLY A 130 6.97 15.21 9.03
N SER A 131 8.08 15.75 9.51
CA SER A 131 8.22 17.19 9.72
C SER A 131 9.59 17.69 9.29
N LYS A 132 9.62 18.89 8.73
CA LYS A 132 10.84 19.62 8.37
C LYS A 132 10.56 21.11 8.26
N THR A 133 11.44 21.94 8.81
CA THR A 133 11.48 23.37 8.51
C THR A 133 12.14 23.58 7.15
N LEU A 134 11.43 24.23 6.23
CA LEU A 134 11.95 24.53 4.90
C LEU A 134 12.68 25.89 4.89
N ALA A 135 13.40 26.19 3.80
CA ALA A 135 14.29 27.36 3.73
C ALA A 135 13.58 28.73 3.80
N THR A 136 12.26 28.78 3.61
CA THR A 136 11.43 29.98 3.79
C THR A 136 10.82 30.10 5.20
N ASP A 137 11.35 29.37 6.19
CA ASP A 137 10.83 29.25 7.56
C ASP A 137 9.41 28.65 7.69
N ASP A 138 8.86 28.11 6.60
CA ASP A 138 7.62 27.34 6.65
C ASP A 138 7.91 25.95 7.27
N ALA A 139 7.47 25.74 8.50
CA ALA A 139 7.48 24.43 9.14
C ALA A 139 6.47 23.52 8.43
N TYR A 140 6.96 22.57 7.65
CA TYR A 140 6.12 21.54 7.05
C TYR A 140 5.95 20.39 8.02
N THR A 141 4.70 20.04 8.33
CA THR A 141 4.35 18.80 9.02
C THR A 141 3.29 18.08 8.21
N CYS A 142 3.39 16.77 8.14
CA CYS A 142 2.40 15.89 7.52
C CYS A 142 2.18 14.68 8.42
N HIS A 143 0.94 14.23 8.48
CA HIS A 143 0.50 13.08 9.26
C HIS A 143 -0.11 12.05 8.32
N PHE A 144 0.28 10.80 8.46
CA PHE A 144 -0.25 9.69 7.68
C PHE A 144 -0.98 8.73 8.59
N ASP A 145 -2.30 8.74 8.46
CA ASP A 145 -3.18 7.93 9.29
C ASP A 145 -3.54 6.61 8.61
N VAL A 146 -3.46 5.54 9.41
CA VAL A 146 -3.77 4.17 9.02
C VAL A 146 -4.75 3.57 10.02
N PHE A 147 -6.01 3.38 9.62
CA PHE A 147 -7.01 2.79 10.52
C PHE A 147 -6.82 1.30 10.72
N MET A 148 -6.97 0.89 11.98
CA MET A 148 -6.81 -0.49 12.43
C MET A 148 -8.03 -1.34 12.09
N GLY A 149 -7.80 -2.66 12.00
CA GLY A 149 -8.81 -3.71 11.89
C GLY A 149 -8.42 -4.77 10.86
N LYS A 150 -9.36 -5.66 10.50
CA LYS A 150 -9.04 -6.80 9.64
C LYS A 150 -8.68 -6.36 8.22
N SER A 151 -7.73 -7.07 7.60
CA SER A 151 -7.36 -6.85 6.20
C SER A 151 -8.35 -7.53 5.24
N SER A 152 -8.93 -8.67 5.65
CA SER A 152 -9.95 -9.42 4.90
C SER A 152 -11.32 -8.77 4.91
N ASP A 153 -11.52 -7.75 5.75
CA ASP A 153 -12.76 -6.99 5.87
C ASP A 153 -12.42 -5.51 6.04
N VAL A 154 -12.47 -4.78 4.95
CA VAL A 154 -12.14 -3.35 4.89
C VAL A 154 -13.14 -2.47 5.64
N SER A 155 -14.32 -3.01 5.99
CA SER A 155 -15.32 -2.32 6.82
C SER A 155 -15.12 -2.57 8.32
N ASP A 156 -14.22 -3.48 8.73
CA ASP A 156 -13.95 -3.72 10.16
C ASP A 156 -12.93 -2.72 10.70
N PHE A 157 -13.34 -1.71 11.46
CA PHE A 157 -12.46 -0.72 12.10
C PHE A 157 -12.00 -1.13 13.52
N SER A 158 -12.20 -2.39 13.90
CA SER A 158 -12.02 -2.83 15.28
C SER A 158 -10.59 -3.26 15.59
N LEU A 159 -10.08 -2.77 16.72
CA LEU A 159 -8.89 -3.31 17.38
C LEU A 159 -9.33 -4.30 18.47
N ARG A 160 -9.09 -5.60 18.25
CA ARG A 160 -9.59 -6.68 19.10
C ARG A 160 -8.47 -7.31 19.92
N ARG A 161 -8.78 -7.67 21.17
CA ARG A 161 -7.85 -8.42 22.03
C ARG A 161 -7.52 -9.79 21.42
N HIS A 162 -6.46 -10.42 21.89
CA HIS A 162 -5.98 -11.71 21.38
C HIS A 162 -5.68 -11.73 19.87
N THR A 163 -5.55 -10.55 19.25
CA THR A 163 -5.24 -10.40 17.83
C THR A 163 -3.88 -9.73 17.67
N ASN A 164 -3.10 -10.26 16.73
CA ASN A 164 -1.84 -9.66 16.31
C ASN A 164 -2.09 -8.86 15.02
N TYR A 165 -1.92 -7.55 15.11
CA TYR A 165 -1.96 -6.66 13.97
C TYR A 165 -0.53 -6.35 13.55
N THR A 166 -0.23 -6.55 12.27
CA THR A 166 1.03 -6.12 11.66
C THR A 166 0.70 -5.13 10.56
N LEU A 167 1.25 -3.93 10.70
CA LEU A 167 1.14 -2.87 9.71
C LEU A 167 2.50 -2.63 9.10
N THR A 168 2.58 -2.74 7.78
CA THR A 168 3.75 -2.32 7.00
C THR A 168 3.42 -1.01 6.30
N VAL A 169 4.25 0.01 6.51
CA VAL A 169 4.03 1.36 5.96
C VAL A 169 5.19 1.78 5.06
N ASN A 170 4.82 2.21 3.85
CA ASN A 170 5.68 2.81 2.85
C ASN A 170 5.15 4.18 2.46
N ILE A 171 5.97 5.22 2.65
CA ILE A 171 5.69 6.60 2.23
C ILE A 171 6.84 7.02 1.32
N ASN A 172 6.54 7.26 0.05
CA ASN A 172 7.52 7.56 -1.01
C ASN A 172 7.06 8.66 -2.01
N ASN A 173 5.87 9.25 -1.80
CA ASN A 173 5.34 10.28 -2.70
C ASN A 173 6.06 11.61 -2.50
N SER A 174 6.23 12.38 -3.59
CA SER A 174 6.85 13.70 -3.49
C SER A 174 5.93 14.71 -2.81
N LEU A 175 6.54 15.71 -2.18
CA LEU A 175 5.83 16.80 -1.55
C LEU A 175 4.95 17.56 -2.55
N GLU A 176 5.40 17.72 -3.79
CA GLU A 176 4.64 18.37 -4.87
C GLU A 176 3.40 17.55 -5.26
N PHE A 177 3.53 16.22 -5.34
CA PHE A 177 2.38 15.35 -5.60
C PHE A 177 1.36 15.45 -4.47
N ILE A 178 1.83 15.37 -3.23
CA ILE A 178 0.99 15.50 -2.03
C ILE A 178 0.25 16.85 -2.05
N ARG A 179 0.95 17.96 -2.30
CA ARG A 179 0.33 19.30 -2.40
C ARG A 179 -0.69 19.37 -3.55
N ASN A 180 -0.35 18.86 -4.73
CA ASN A 180 -1.21 18.92 -5.91
C ASN A 180 -2.51 18.12 -5.72
N TYR A 181 -2.42 16.95 -5.08
CA TYR A 181 -3.57 16.12 -4.75
C TYR A 181 -4.49 16.81 -3.72
N VAL A 182 -3.88 17.45 -2.72
CA VAL A 182 -4.55 18.26 -1.70
C VAL A 182 -5.32 19.43 -2.33
N THR A 183 -4.71 20.15 -3.28
CA THR A 183 -5.30 21.36 -3.86
C THR A 183 -6.39 21.11 -4.90
N ASN A 184 -6.33 20.01 -5.65
CA ASN A 184 -7.23 19.75 -6.79
C ASN A 184 -8.38 18.78 -6.49
N SER A 185 -8.41 18.16 -5.30
CA SER A 185 -9.56 17.36 -4.89
C SER A 185 -10.68 18.29 -4.41
N SER A 186 -11.47 18.80 -5.36
CA SER A 186 -12.61 19.72 -5.18
C SER A 186 -13.77 19.18 -4.32
N GLY A 187 -13.62 18.01 -3.70
CA GLY A 187 -14.53 17.44 -2.69
C GLY A 187 -14.00 17.47 -1.25
N ASN A 188 -12.77 17.92 -0.99
CA ASN A 188 -12.17 17.91 0.35
C ASN A 188 -12.23 19.30 1.01
N LEU A 189 -13.43 19.64 1.49
CA LEU A 189 -13.73 20.78 2.37
C LEU A 189 -13.14 20.63 3.78
N TYR A 190 -11.86 20.23 3.94
CA TYR A 190 -11.28 19.97 5.27
C TYR A 190 -9.79 20.29 5.39
N TYR A 191 -9.37 21.46 4.90
CA TYR A 191 -8.08 22.06 5.23
C TYR A 191 -8.31 23.36 5.99
N LYS A 192 -8.31 23.31 7.33
CA LYS A 192 -7.87 24.46 8.12
C LYS A 192 -6.35 24.41 8.19
N ASN A 193 -5.70 25.57 8.19
CA ASN A 193 -4.25 25.77 8.17
C ASN A 193 -3.46 25.09 9.33
N ASP A 194 -4.12 24.29 10.17
CA ASP A 194 -3.57 23.69 11.39
C ASP A 194 -3.66 22.14 11.43
N ASP A 195 -4.07 21.44 10.36
CA ASP A 195 -4.24 19.97 10.39
C ASP A 195 -3.84 19.24 9.09
N PRO A 196 -2.56 18.87 8.92
CA PRO A 196 -2.07 18.18 7.72
C PRO A 196 -2.12 16.66 7.90
N ARG A 197 -3.31 16.04 7.91
CA ARG A 197 -3.50 14.57 7.85
C ARG A 197 -3.75 14.09 6.42
N ILE A 198 -2.73 13.51 5.79
CA ILE A 198 -2.71 12.92 4.44
C ILE A 198 -2.80 11.39 4.55
N TRP A 199 -3.84 10.81 3.98
CA TRP A 199 -4.28 9.43 4.20
C TRP A 199 -3.64 8.48 3.20
N HIS A 200 -2.87 7.49 3.66
CA HIS A 200 -2.51 6.32 2.85
C HIS A 200 -2.41 5.09 3.76
N SER A 201 -3.41 4.23 3.73
CA SER A 201 -3.27 2.88 4.28
C SER A 201 -4.01 1.86 3.44
N VAL A 202 -3.30 1.34 2.46
CA VAL A 202 -3.49 -0.06 2.14
C VAL A 202 -2.11 -0.66 2.11
N ALA A 203 -1.95 -1.81 2.76
CA ALA A 203 -0.89 -2.74 2.43
C ALA A 203 -1.18 -3.30 1.01
N SER A 204 -1.04 -2.43 0.03
CA SER A 204 -1.02 -2.68 -1.41
C SER A 204 0.21 -1.96 -1.91
N VAL A 205 0.95 -2.63 -2.78
CA VAL A 205 2.26 -2.17 -3.15
C VAL A 205 2.12 -1.30 -4.38
N TRP A 206 2.14 0.02 -4.15
CA TRP A 206 1.91 1.00 -5.19
C TRP A 206 3.23 1.49 -5.74
N VAL A 207 3.24 1.71 -7.06
CA VAL A 207 4.33 2.38 -7.75
C VAL A 207 3.76 3.64 -8.36
N SER A 208 4.42 4.77 -8.12
CA SER A 208 4.00 6.07 -8.64
C SER A 208 4.67 6.38 -9.98
N VAL A 209 3.88 6.82 -10.96
CA VAL A 209 4.35 7.36 -12.23
C VAL A 209 4.24 8.87 -12.17
N ASN A 210 5.40 9.53 -12.14
CA ASN A 210 5.54 10.98 -12.06
C ASN A 210 6.65 11.46 -12.99
N GLN A 211 6.77 12.78 -13.15
CA GLN A 211 7.79 13.35 -14.03
C GLN A 211 9.23 12.95 -13.64
N PRO A 212 9.61 12.84 -12.35
CA PRO A 212 10.90 12.27 -11.97
C PRO A 212 11.16 10.83 -12.49
N LEU A 213 10.17 9.93 -12.41
CA LEU A 213 10.29 8.59 -12.99
C LEU A 213 10.44 8.67 -14.51
N ALA A 214 9.66 9.51 -15.17
CA ALA A 214 9.73 9.70 -16.63
C ALA A 214 11.08 10.29 -17.08
N ASN A 215 11.66 11.21 -16.32
CA ASN A 215 13.01 11.72 -16.54
C ASN A 215 14.06 10.61 -16.37
N THR A 216 13.91 9.78 -15.33
CA THR A 216 14.80 8.64 -15.09
C THR A 216 14.71 7.61 -16.22
N TYR A 217 13.49 7.35 -16.68
CA TYR A 217 13.22 6.50 -17.84
C TYR A 217 13.90 7.06 -19.08
N LYS A 218 13.73 8.35 -19.38
CA LYS A 218 14.32 9.03 -20.53
C LYS A 218 15.84 8.95 -20.53
N THR A 219 16.48 9.14 -19.38
CA THR A 219 17.93 8.98 -19.22
C THR A 219 18.37 7.54 -19.43
N TRP A 220 17.62 6.58 -18.89
CA TRP A 220 17.94 5.15 -19.00
C TRP A 220 17.81 4.61 -20.43
N ILE A 221 16.79 5.05 -21.17
CA ILE A 221 16.53 4.61 -22.54
C ILE A 221 17.37 5.40 -23.57
N GLY A 222 17.76 6.63 -23.24
CA GLY A 222 18.61 7.46 -24.09
C GLY A 222 18.00 7.73 -25.47
N SER A 223 18.77 7.48 -26.52
CA SER A 223 18.37 7.68 -27.91
C SER A 223 17.26 6.73 -28.38
N ASP A 224 16.99 5.65 -27.65
CA ASP A 224 16.01 4.63 -28.04
C ASP A 224 14.57 4.93 -27.58
N LEU A 225 14.31 6.14 -27.06
CA LEU A 225 12.98 6.53 -26.57
C LEU A 225 11.86 6.30 -27.61
N THR A 226 12.15 6.54 -28.89
CA THR A 226 11.19 6.29 -30.00
C THR A 226 10.87 4.80 -30.16
N ASN A 227 11.86 3.93 -29.96
CA ASN A 227 11.72 2.48 -30.08
C ASN A 227 11.03 1.89 -28.85
N TYR A 228 11.22 2.49 -27.69
CA TYR A 228 10.68 2.05 -26.40
C TYR A 228 9.84 3.15 -25.76
N PRO A 229 8.63 3.39 -26.28
CA PRO A 229 7.78 4.47 -25.80
C PRO A 229 7.26 4.16 -24.37
N PRO A 230 7.47 5.05 -23.38
CA PRO A 230 7.18 4.78 -21.97
C PRO A 230 5.68 4.60 -21.67
N PHE A 231 4.83 5.40 -22.29
CA PHE A 231 3.40 5.49 -21.98
C PHE A 231 2.52 4.76 -22.98
N ASN A 232 3.10 4.22 -24.06
CA ASN A 232 2.32 3.59 -25.12
C ASN A 232 1.54 2.40 -24.57
N TYR A 233 0.24 2.37 -24.83
CA TYR A 233 -0.66 1.29 -24.44
C TYR A 233 -1.27 0.66 -25.71
N ASP A 234 -0.73 -0.50 -26.11
CA ASP A 234 -1.20 -1.34 -27.21
C ASP A 234 -1.47 -0.58 -28.54
N GLY A 235 -0.58 0.35 -28.92
CA GLY A 235 -0.34 0.66 -30.33
C GLY A 235 -0.99 1.88 -30.96
N GLY A 236 -1.22 2.98 -30.23
CA GLY A 236 -1.27 4.28 -30.91
C GLY A 236 0.13 4.84 -31.14
N ALA A 237 0.19 5.86 -32.00
CA ALA A 237 1.40 6.25 -32.71
C ALA A 237 2.50 6.81 -31.80
N SER A 238 3.75 6.42 -32.06
CA SER A 238 4.97 7.05 -31.52
C SER A 238 5.12 8.54 -31.90
N SER A 239 4.25 9.05 -32.78
CA SER A 239 4.21 10.41 -33.32
C SER A 239 3.00 11.26 -32.86
N GLY A 240 2.13 10.79 -31.95
CA GLY A 240 0.96 11.54 -31.47
C GLY A 240 0.37 11.06 -30.13
N THR A 241 -0.62 11.78 -29.58
CA THR A 241 -1.23 11.57 -28.24
C THR A 241 -2.23 10.41 -28.13
N GLY A 242 -2.53 9.70 -29.21
CA GLY A 242 -3.72 8.84 -29.33
C GLY A 242 -3.74 7.53 -28.54
N SER A 243 -2.65 7.10 -27.90
CA SER A 243 -2.62 5.89 -27.05
C SER A 243 -1.61 5.95 -25.90
N ASP A 244 -1.02 7.11 -25.64
CA ASP A 244 -0.14 7.24 -24.51
C ASP A 244 -1.00 7.34 -23.25
N TYR A 245 -0.82 6.36 -22.38
CA TYR A 245 -1.52 6.28 -21.12
C TYR A 245 -0.96 7.31 -20.13
N MET A 246 -1.77 8.35 -19.85
CA MET A 246 -1.50 9.39 -18.85
C MET A 246 -0.20 10.22 -19.07
N GLY A 247 0.36 10.17 -20.29
CA GLY A 247 1.60 10.84 -20.65
C GLY A 247 1.77 11.08 -22.14
N VAL A 248 3.00 11.41 -22.54
CA VAL A 248 3.44 11.61 -23.91
C VAL A 248 4.82 10.95 -24.07
N SER A 249 4.86 9.88 -24.87
CA SER A 249 6.03 9.02 -25.03
C SER A 249 7.17 9.71 -25.78
N SER A 250 6.86 10.53 -26.78
CA SER A 250 7.85 11.23 -27.61
C SER A 250 8.73 12.20 -26.82
N THR A 251 8.23 12.75 -25.72
CA THR A 251 8.96 13.68 -24.85
C THR A 251 9.30 13.10 -23.48
N ALA A 252 8.73 11.93 -23.15
CA ALA A 252 8.67 11.36 -21.80
C ALA A 252 8.05 12.35 -20.79
N THR A 253 6.92 12.94 -21.16
CA THR A 253 6.18 13.90 -20.31
C THR A 253 4.99 13.21 -19.66
N VAL A 254 4.79 13.43 -18.37
CA VAL A 254 3.60 12.97 -17.64
C VAL A 254 2.53 14.05 -17.71
N ASN A 255 1.36 13.73 -18.27
CA ASN A 255 0.21 14.65 -18.31
C ASN A 255 -0.59 14.60 -17.01
N THR A 256 -0.76 13.40 -16.47
CA THR A 256 -1.52 13.17 -15.24
C THR A 256 -0.72 12.20 -14.39
N PRO A 257 -0.04 12.66 -13.31
CA PRO A 257 0.63 11.76 -12.39
C PRO A 257 -0.36 10.77 -11.78
N TYR A 258 0.04 9.50 -11.69
CA TYR A 258 -0.82 8.43 -11.20
C TYR A 258 -0.02 7.39 -10.42
N SER A 259 -0.72 6.51 -9.74
CA SER A 259 -0.15 5.35 -9.07
C SER A 259 -0.93 4.11 -9.48
N PHE A 260 -0.26 2.96 -9.49
CA PHE A 260 -0.88 1.69 -9.85
C PHE A 260 -0.58 0.62 -8.81
N GLU A 261 -1.50 -0.33 -8.65
CA GLU A 261 -1.28 -1.56 -7.89
C GLU A 261 -0.47 -2.54 -8.70
N VAL A 262 0.40 -3.28 -8.03
CA VAL A 262 1.07 -4.45 -8.59
C VAL A 262 0.44 -5.71 -8.02
N GLU A 263 0.15 -6.67 -8.90
CA GLU A 263 -0.31 -8.01 -8.52
C GLU A 263 0.65 -8.63 -7.49
N LYS A 264 0.15 -9.18 -6.39
CA LYS A 264 1.04 -9.75 -5.35
C LYS A 264 1.55 -11.14 -5.72
N THR A 265 0.79 -11.90 -6.48
CA THR A 265 1.10 -13.28 -6.86
C THR A 265 1.93 -13.34 -8.13
N GLU A 266 2.77 -14.36 -8.23
CA GLU A 266 3.49 -14.72 -9.46
C GLU A 266 2.79 -15.84 -10.18
N ARG A 267 2.49 -15.60 -11.46
CA ARG A 267 1.89 -16.59 -12.35
C ARG A 267 2.81 -17.80 -12.54
N GLY A 268 4.12 -17.59 -12.45
CA GLY A 268 5.10 -18.67 -12.32
C GLY A 268 5.60 -19.26 -13.64
N SER A 269 5.05 -18.84 -14.78
CA SER A 269 5.44 -19.33 -16.11
C SER A 269 5.44 -18.23 -17.15
N ALA A 270 6.41 -18.28 -18.06
CA ALA A 270 6.46 -17.40 -19.22
C ALA A 270 5.43 -17.86 -20.26
N SER A 271 4.85 -16.91 -20.99
CA SER A 271 3.83 -17.20 -22.01
C SER A 271 3.85 -16.16 -23.12
N THR A 272 3.08 -16.40 -24.18
CA THR A 272 2.84 -15.41 -25.23
C THR A 272 2.16 -14.16 -24.67
N HIS A 273 2.32 -13.02 -25.37
CA HIS A 273 1.71 -11.76 -24.96
C HIS A 273 0.19 -11.84 -24.85
N ARG A 274 -0.47 -12.57 -25.76
CA ARG A 274 -1.92 -12.82 -25.70
C ARG A 274 -2.32 -13.55 -24.41
N SER A 275 -1.63 -14.64 -24.08
CA SER A 275 -1.92 -15.39 -22.85
C SER A 275 -1.64 -14.58 -21.58
N ALA A 276 -0.63 -13.71 -21.59
CA ALA A 276 -0.37 -12.76 -20.51
C ALA A 276 -1.49 -11.73 -20.36
N THR A 277 -2.01 -11.21 -21.47
CA THR A 277 -3.15 -10.28 -21.50
C THR A 277 -4.42 -10.93 -20.98
N ASP A 278 -4.74 -12.15 -21.44
CA ASP A 278 -5.89 -12.92 -20.98
C ASP A 278 -5.80 -13.20 -19.47
N TYR A 279 -4.60 -13.51 -18.97
CA TYR A 279 -4.36 -13.71 -17.53
C TYR A 279 -4.68 -12.44 -16.73
N CYS A 280 -4.14 -11.28 -17.13
CA CYS A 280 -4.42 -10.04 -16.40
C CYS A 280 -5.90 -9.67 -16.43
N ASN A 281 -6.57 -9.79 -17.58
CA ASN A 281 -8.00 -9.53 -17.68
C ASN A 281 -8.83 -10.50 -16.81
N GLY A 282 -8.35 -11.73 -16.61
CA GLY A 282 -8.97 -12.74 -15.76
C GLY A 282 -8.92 -12.46 -14.25
N LEU A 283 -8.04 -11.54 -13.79
CA LEU A 283 -7.96 -11.14 -12.38
C LEU A 283 -9.12 -10.21 -11.95
N GLY A 284 -9.96 -9.79 -12.90
CA GLY A 284 -11.12 -8.93 -12.68
C GLY A 284 -10.90 -7.49 -13.13
N THR A 285 -11.86 -6.63 -12.80
CA THR A 285 -11.92 -5.25 -13.33
C THR A 285 -10.64 -4.45 -13.05
N GLY A 286 -10.10 -3.84 -14.10
CA GLY A 286 -8.98 -2.89 -14.04
C GLY A 286 -7.59 -3.52 -14.15
N TRP A 287 -7.46 -4.84 -14.00
CA TRP A 287 -6.17 -5.51 -14.17
C TRP A 287 -5.78 -5.58 -15.64
N ARG A 288 -4.55 -5.16 -15.93
CA ARG A 288 -3.99 -5.05 -17.28
C ARG A 288 -2.50 -5.36 -17.29
N VAL A 289 -1.97 -5.59 -18.48
CA VAL A 289 -0.52 -5.62 -18.70
C VAL A 289 0.04 -4.21 -18.49
N PRO A 290 1.16 -4.04 -17.75
CA PRO A 290 1.76 -2.73 -17.52
C PRO A 290 2.31 -2.11 -18.81
N THR A 291 2.28 -0.79 -18.90
CA THR A 291 3.11 -0.01 -19.84
C THR A 291 4.59 -0.12 -19.49
N PHE A 292 5.47 0.33 -20.37
CA PHE A 292 6.89 0.13 -20.16
C PHE A 292 7.47 1.00 -19.04
N ILE A 293 6.93 2.20 -18.83
CA ILE A 293 7.29 3.02 -17.67
C ILE A 293 6.82 2.41 -16.35
N GLU A 294 5.67 1.74 -16.34
CA GLU A 294 5.18 1.04 -15.14
C GLU A 294 6.10 -0.13 -14.78
N LEU A 295 6.56 -0.93 -15.77
CA LEU A 295 7.60 -1.94 -15.54
C LEU A 295 8.89 -1.31 -14.99
N LYS A 296 9.32 -0.17 -15.52
CA LYS A 296 10.50 0.53 -15.01
C LYS A 296 10.31 0.97 -13.56
N GLY A 297 9.14 1.51 -13.23
CA GLY A 297 8.78 1.86 -11.86
C GLY A 297 8.80 0.65 -10.93
N MET A 298 8.27 -0.48 -11.37
CA MET A 298 8.30 -1.75 -10.62
C MET A 298 9.73 -2.23 -10.39
N TYR A 299 10.59 -2.16 -11.41
CA TYR A 299 12.00 -2.54 -11.27
C TYR A 299 12.75 -1.66 -10.27
N GLN A 300 12.54 -0.34 -10.31
CA GLN A 300 13.17 0.58 -9.34
C GLN A 300 12.69 0.36 -7.91
N ASN A 301 11.45 -0.09 -7.75
CA ASN A 301 10.87 -0.39 -6.44
C ASN A 301 10.97 -1.87 -6.08
N LYS A 302 11.67 -2.71 -6.87
CA LYS A 302 11.71 -4.17 -6.72
C LYS A 302 11.99 -4.62 -5.29
N ALA A 303 13.05 -4.11 -4.67
CA ALA A 303 13.42 -4.51 -3.32
C ALA A 303 12.33 -4.19 -2.28
N ALA A 304 11.65 -3.05 -2.42
CA ALA A 304 10.52 -2.67 -1.55
C ALA A 304 9.27 -3.51 -1.85
N LEU A 305 9.03 -3.84 -3.12
CA LEU A 305 7.94 -4.74 -3.53
C LEU A 305 8.12 -6.13 -2.92
N GLU A 306 9.30 -6.74 -3.09
CA GLU A 306 9.62 -8.08 -2.59
C GLU A 306 9.73 -8.14 -1.06
N ALA A 307 10.01 -7.02 -0.39
CA ALA A 307 9.95 -6.92 1.07
C ALA A 307 8.51 -6.85 1.62
N THR A 308 7.49 -6.70 0.76
CA THR A 308 6.09 -6.67 1.19
C THR A 308 5.60 -8.08 1.48
N SER A 309 5.03 -8.31 2.67
CA SER A 309 4.47 -9.61 3.06
C SER A 309 3.43 -10.11 2.04
N GLY A 310 3.61 -11.34 1.56
CA GLY A 310 2.75 -11.97 0.56
C GLY A 310 3.01 -11.53 -0.89
N PHE A 311 4.01 -10.69 -1.14
CA PHE A 311 4.44 -10.35 -2.50
C PHE A 311 5.45 -11.38 -3.00
N ALA A 312 5.16 -12.02 -4.13
CA ALA A 312 6.04 -12.99 -4.75
C ALA A 312 7.24 -12.29 -5.40
N ALA A 313 8.43 -12.86 -5.24
CA ALA A 313 9.63 -12.34 -5.88
C ALA A 313 9.49 -12.32 -7.41
N PHE A 314 10.07 -11.32 -8.05
CA PHE A 314 10.12 -11.28 -9.51
C PHE A 314 11.07 -12.37 -10.02
N LEU A 315 10.56 -13.21 -10.92
CA LEU A 315 11.36 -14.17 -11.67
C LEU A 315 12.40 -13.45 -12.53
N ILE A 316 13.58 -14.06 -12.67
CA ILE A 316 14.77 -13.44 -13.30
C ILE A 316 15.17 -14.11 -14.62
N SER A 317 14.52 -15.21 -15.00
CA SER A 317 14.91 -16.03 -16.17
C SER A 317 14.49 -15.46 -17.53
N TYR A 318 13.44 -14.64 -17.55
CA TYR A 318 12.89 -14.02 -18.75
C TYR A 318 12.50 -12.56 -18.45
N THR A 319 12.24 -11.81 -19.51
CA THR A 319 11.70 -10.46 -19.45
C THR A 319 10.21 -10.47 -19.10
N TYR A 320 9.75 -9.37 -18.52
CA TYR A 320 8.33 -9.11 -18.30
C TYR A 320 7.74 -8.36 -19.49
N TRP A 321 6.57 -8.80 -19.93
CA TRP A 321 5.79 -8.14 -20.96
C TRP A 321 5.34 -6.75 -20.54
N SER A 322 5.40 -5.80 -21.47
CA SER A 322 4.61 -4.58 -21.39
C SER A 322 3.54 -4.52 -22.50
N SER A 323 2.59 -3.60 -22.35
CA SER A 323 1.63 -3.22 -23.39
C SER A 323 2.24 -2.23 -24.40
N SER A 324 3.42 -1.69 -24.15
CA SER A 324 4.05 -0.71 -25.03
C SER A 324 4.59 -1.38 -26.29
N VAL A 325 4.26 -0.78 -27.43
CA VAL A 325 4.60 -1.29 -28.75
C VAL A 325 6.00 -0.86 -29.13
N TYR A 326 6.86 -1.84 -29.42
CA TYR A 326 8.23 -1.57 -29.85
C TYR A 326 8.24 -0.97 -31.26
N ASN A 327 8.88 0.19 -31.42
CA ASN A 327 9.08 0.87 -32.70
C ASN A 327 7.80 0.96 -33.56
N GLY A 328 6.64 1.19 -32.92
CA GLY A 328 5.33 1.26 -33.57
C GLY A 328 4.85 -0.02 -34.27
N SER A 329 5.58 -1.13 -34.13
CA SER A 329 5.29 -2.40 -34.79
C SER A 329 4.30 -3.22 -33.95
N ALA A 330 3.01 -3.19 -34.32
CA ALA A 330 1.92 -3.81 -33.54
C ALA A 330 2.12 -5.30 -33.19
N GLY A 331 2.96 -6.04 -33.94
CA GLY A 331 3.32 -7.43 -33.65
C GLY A 331 4.41 -7.61 -32.58
N ILE A 332 4.97 -6.52 -32.04
CA ILE A 332 6.14 -6.53 -31.14
C ILE A 332 5.82 -5.70 -29.88
N ARG A 333 6.27 -6.17 -28.71
CA ARG A 333 6.14 -5.45 -27.44
C ARG A 333 7.50 -5.24 -26.79
N CYS A 334 7.61 -4.15 -26.05
CA CYS A 334 8.75 -3.92 -25.17
C CYS A 334 8.70 -4.91 -23.99
N GLY A 335 9.87 -5.21 -23.43
CA GLY A 335 10.00 -6.04 -22.24
C GLY A 335 11.14 -5.60 -21.34
N LEU A 336 11.04 -5.92 -20.04
CA LEU A 336 12.04 -5.58 -19.03
C LEU A 336 12.53 -6.83 -18.30
N GLY A 337 13.84 -7.08 -18.30
CA GLY A 337 14.47 -8.10 -17.47
C GLY A 337 14.66 -7.62 -16.02
N PHE A 338 14.10 -8.32 -15.04
CA PHE A 338 14.21 -7.96 -13.62
C PHE A 338 15.48 -8.46 -12.93
N ASN A 339 16.38 -9.12 -13.68
CA ASN A 339 17.70 -9.53 -13.18
C ASN A 339 18.68 -8.34 -13.16
N TYR A 340 18.86 -7.69 -14.31
CA TYR A 340 19.82 -6.59 -14.50
C TYR A 340 19.18 -5.27 -14.94
N GLY A 341 17.85 -5.23 -15.15
CA GLY A 341 17.15 -4.05 -15.63
C GLY A 341 17.44 -3.74 -17.10
N ASN A 342 17.77 -4.76 -17.90
CA ASN A 342 17.94 -4.64 -19.34
C ASN A 342 16.57 -4.63 -20.05
N TYR A 343 16.42 -3.75 -21.02
CA TYR A 343 15.26 -3.72 -21.89
C TYR A 343 15.47 -4.60 -23.14
N ASP A 344 14.39 -5.09 -23.70
CA ASP A 344 14.40 -5.92 -24.91
C ASP A 344 13.03 -5.83 -25.61
N TYR A 345 12.89 -6.44 -26.78
CA TYR A 345 11.63 -6.52 -27.53
C TYR A 345 11.32 -7.95 -27.96
N TYR A 346 10.04 -8.30 -28.05
CA TYR A 346 9.61 -9.65 -28.42
C TYR A 346 8.39 -9.65 -29.31
N TYR A 347 8.35 -10.61 -30.24
CA TYR A 347 7.19 -10.87 -31.08
C TYR A 347 6.04 -11.42 -30.23
N THR A 348 4.86 -10.83 -30.37
CA THR A 348 3.64 -11.22 -29.65
C THR A 348 3.18 -12.64 -29.97
N SER A 349 3.50 -13.16 -31.17
CA SER A 349 3.08 -14.47 -31.66
C SER A 349 3.99 -15.63 -31.26
N THR A 350 5.27 -15.38 -30.98
CA THR A 350 6.28 -16.42 -30.73
C THR A 350 7.13 -16.18 -29.50
N GLY A 351 7.21 -14.95 -29.00
CA GLY A 351 7.95 -14.60 -27.81
C GLY A 351 7.29 -15.16 -26.55
N ASN A 352 8.11 -15.49 -25.56
CA ASN A 352 7.66 -15.87 -24.22
C ASN A 352 8.25 -14.90 -23.19
N GLY A 353 7.39 -14.38 -22.34
CA GLY A 353 7.74 -13.46 -21.26
C GLY A 353 6.86 -13.68 -20.04
N TYR A 354 7.34 -13.24 -18.88
CA TYR A 354 6.55 -13.17 -17.66
C TYR A 354 5.57 -11.99 -17.71
N VAL A 355 4.59 -11.99 -16.82
CA VAL A 355 3.70 -10.85 -16.64
C VAL A 355 3.43 -10.67 -15.16
N ARG A 356 3.40 -9.41 -14.74
CA ARG A 356 2.96 -9.00 -13.42
C ARG A 356 1.91 -7.92 -13.65
N CYS A 357 0.66 -8.26 -13.40
CA CYS A 357 -0.44 -7.39 -13.78
C CYS A 357 -0.46 -6.13 -12.92
N VAL A 358 -1.01 -5.05 -13.47
CA VAL A 358 -1.20 -3.79 -12.77
C VAL A 358 -2.63 -3.31 -12.90
N ARG A 359 -3.09 -2.47 -11.97
CA ARG A 359 -4.36 -1.75 -12.10
C ARG A 359 -4.26 -0.35 -11.53
N ASP A 360 -5.02 0.57 -12.10
CA ASP A 360 -5.12 1.94 -11.63
C ASP A 360 -5.89 2.02 -10.30
N ILE A 361 -5.72 3.15 -9.58
CA ILE A 361 -6.31 3.39 -8.24
C ILE A 361 -7.31 4.53 -8.29
#